data_AF-A0A3M9NS52-F1
#
_entry.id   AF-A0A3M9NS52-F1
#
_cell.length_a   1.000
_cell.length_b   1.000
_cell.length_c   1.000
_cell.angle_alpha   90.00
_cell.angle_beta   90.00
_cell.angle_gamma   90.00
#
_symmetry.space_group_name_H-M   'P 1'
#
loop_
_entity.id
_entity.type
_entity.pdbx_description
1 polymer ?
#
loop_
_entity_poly.entity_id
_entity_poly.type
_entity_poly.pdbx_seq_one_letter_code
_entity_poly.pdbx_strand_id
1 'polypeptide(L)'
;MEKKRNLFRPVFWIFAITISLLLIPFIAMQFTNEVNWNEFDFIIMGSLIFGTGFLFYIMTRRSSNFIFRLAISIAVLSSFLLIWVNLAVGLIGSGPNLANLMYIGVFVILIGGTYISKFTPQRLQWVMFISAIAIMIFAIIQLSGEMYKYPGSSVIEILGVNTFFAALFLCAGLLFRLISHQQNWRANIPS
;
A
#
# COMPACT_ATOMS: atom_id res chain seq x y z
N MET A 1 -10.78 35.26 -6.63
CA MET A 1 -10.27 34.53 -7.81
C MET A 1 -9.55 33.28 -7.34
N GLU A 2 -10.20 32.12 -7.45
CA GLU A 2 -9.62 30.84 -7.06
C GLU A 2 -8.51 30.48 -8.08
N LYS A 3 -7.26 30.43 -7.63
CA LYS A 3 -6.11 30.10 -8.49
C LYS A 3 -6.28 28.66 -8.98
N LYS A 4 -6.72 28.45 -10.23
CA LYS A 4 -6.81 27.12 -10.86
C LYS A 4 -5.49 26.39 -10.62
N ARG A 5 -5.52 25.34 -9.81
CA ARG A 5 -4.32 24.57 -9.45
C ARG A 5 -3.92 23.70 -10.63
N ASN A 6 -2.77 24.01 -11.25
CA ASN A 6 -2.23 23.22 -12.35
C ASN A 6 -1.80 21.83 -11.86
N LEU A 7 -2.62 20.81 -12.17
CA LEU A 7 -2.30 19.40 -11.92
C LEU A 7 -1.32 18.84 -12.94
N PHE A 8 -1.16 19.50 -14.09
CA PHE A 8 -0.38 19.01 -15.21
C PHE A 8 1.10 18.77 -14.86
N ARG A 9 1.76 19.75 -14.25
CA ARG A 9 3.18 19.65 -13.88
C ARG A 9 3.50 18.44 -12.98
N PRO A 10 2.82 18.23 -11.83
CA PRO A 10 3.10 17.08 -10.98
C PRO A 10 2.70 15.74 -11.61
N VAL A 11 1.59 15.68 -12.35
CA VAL A 11 1.19 14.44 -13.06
C VAL A 11 2.23 14.06 -14.11
N PHE A 12 2.74 15.05 -14.85
CA PHE A 12 3.83 14.85 -15.81
C PHE A 12 5.09 14.30 -15.12
N TRP A 13 5.50 14.85 -13.98
CA TRP A 13 6.66 14.35 -13.24
C TRP A 13 6.45 12.93 -12.71
N ILE A 14 5.25 12.60 -12.21
CA ILE A 14 4.93 11.24 -11.77
C ILE A 14 5.06 10.29 -12.96
N PHE A 15 4.49 10.63 -14.11
CA PHE A 15 4.57 9.83 -15.33
C PHE A 15 6.01 9.65 -15.82
N ALA A 16 6.80 10.72 -15.84
CA ALA A 16 8.21 10.68 -16.21
C ALA A 16 9.01 9.77 -15.27
N ILE A 17 8.79 9.86 -13.95
CA ILE A 17 9.43 8.97 -12.97
C ILE A 17 9.00 7.51 -13.20
N THR A 18 7.72 7.26 -13.46
CA THR A 18 7.23 5.91 -13.78
C THR A 18 7.94 5.31 -14.98
N ILE A 19 8.04 6.05 -16.09
CA ILE A 19 8.77 5.60 -17.28
C ILE A 19 10.24 5.36 -16.94
N SER A 20 10.91 6.30 -16.27
CA SER A 20 12.32 6.17 -15.90
C SER A 20 12.59 4.93 -15.04
N LEU A 21 11.68 4.58 -14.12
CA LEU A 21 11.80 3.37 -13.31
C LEU A 21 11.60 2.10 -14.14
N LEU A 22 10.65 2.09 -15.08
CA LEU A 22 10.42 0.94 -15.97
C LEU A 22 11.51 0.76 -17.02
N LEU A 23 12.26 1.81 -17.36
CA LEU A 23 13.42 1.67 -18.22
C LEU A 23 14.52 0.80 -17.57
N ILE A 24 14.58 0.70 -16.24
CA ILE A 24 15.57 -0.13 -15.55
C ILE A 24 15.42 -1.62 -15.94
N PRO A 25 14.27 -2.29 -15.73
CA PRO A 25 14.09 -3.67 -16.15
C PRO A 25 14.14 -3.82 -17.68
N PHE A 26 13.59 -2.86 -18.44
CA PHE A 26 13.62 -2.93 -19.90
C PHE A 26 15.06 -2.96 -20.46
N ILE A 27 15.93 -2.11 -19.92
CA ILE A 27 17.35 -2.06 -20.28
C ILE A 27 18.06 -3.31 -19.77
N ALA A 28 17.79 -3.76 -18.54
CA ALA A 28 18.40 -4.97 -17.99
C ALA A 28 18.13 -6.22 -18.86
N MET A 29 16.91 -6.35 -19.39
CA MET A 29 16.54 -7.43 -20.32
C MET A 29 17.33 -7.43 -21.64
N GLN A 30 18.00 -6.33 -22.00
CA GLN A 30 18.88 -6.29 -23.17
C GLN A 30 20.26 -6.91 -22.89
N PHE A 31 20.62 -7.09 -21.62
CA PHE A 31 21.92 -7.57 -21.19
C PHE A 31 21.87 -8.94 -20.48
N THR A 32 20.74 -9.31 -19.88
CA THR A 32 20.60 -10.56 -19.11
C THR A 32 19.18 -11.13 -19.17
N ASN A 33 19.07 -12.45 -19.00
CA ASN A 33 17.80 -13.18 -18.87
C ASN A 33 17.31 -13.28 -17.41
N GLU A 34 18.04 -12.70 -16.44
CA GLU A 34 17.64 -12.70 -15.02
C GLU A 34 16.35 -11.91 -14.77
N VAL A 35 16.11 -10.87 -15.57
CA VAL A 35 14.82 -10.18 -15.64
C VAL A 35 14.14 -10.68 -16.91
N ASN A 36 12.90 -11.15 -16.80
CA ASN A 36 12.15 -11.66 -17.94
C ASN A 36 10.68 -11.18 -17.85
N TRP A 37 10.49 -9.89 -18.07
CA TRP A 37 9.17 -9.25 -18.03
C TRP A 37 8.53 -9.24 -19.42
N ASN A 38 7.28 -9.66 -19.48
CA ASN A 38 6.45 -9.49 -20.67
C ASN A 38 5.77 -8.12 -20.68
N GLU A 39 5.04 -7.82 -21.76
CA GLU A 39 4.30 -6.56 -21.91
C GLU A 39 3.30 -6.30 -20.76
N PHE A 40 2.66 -7.34 -20.24
CA PHE A 40 1.71 -7.24 -19.13
C PHE A 40 2.41 -6.86 -17.82
N ASP A 41 3.61 -7.37 -17.56
CA ASP A 41 4.38 -7.02 -16.36
C ASP A 41 4.71 -5.52 -16.34
N PHE A 42 5.09 -4.95 -17.49
CA PHE A 42 5.30 -3.50 -17.63
C PHE A 42 4.02 -2.71 -17.42
N ILE A 43 2.88 -3.16 -17.95
CA ILE A 43 1.58 -2.48 -17.78
C ILE A 43 1.14 -2.51 -16.31
N ILE A 44 1.23 -3.67 -15.66
CA ILE A 44 0.84 -3.86 -14.26
C ILE A 44 1.75 -3.02 -13.35
N MET A 45 3.06 -3.15 -13.50
CA MET A 45 4.01 -2.40 -12.67
C MET A 45 3.94 -0.90 -12.94
N GLY A 46 3.78 -0.49 -14.20
CA GLY A 46 3.59 0.92 -14.57
C GLY A 46 2.33 1.51 -13.96
N SER A 47 1.21 0.79 -14.03
CA SER A 47 -0.05 1.18 -13.40
C SER A 47 0.09 1.28 -11.88
N LEU A 48 0.81 0.34 -11.27
CA LEU A 48 1.05 0.32 -9.82
C LEU A 48 1.92 1.50 -9.38
N ILE A 49 3.05 1.76 -10.03
CA ILE A 49 3.94 2.90 -9.72
C ILE A 49 3.21 4.23 -9.95
N PHE A 50 2.60 4.41 -11.12
CA PHE A 50 1.89 5.64 -11.47
C PHE A 50 0.72 5.89 -10.50
N GLY A 51 -0.12 4.87 -10.29
CA GLY A 51 -1.27 4.95 -9.39
C GLY A 51 -0.86 5.26 -7.95
N THR A 52 0.23 4.67 -7.47
CA THR A 52 0.80 4.94 -6.15
C THR A 52 1.27 6.39 -6.03
N GLY A 53 2.06 6.87 -6.99
CA GLY A 53 2.54 8.26 -7.01
C GLY A 53 1.40 9.27 -7.13
N PHE A 54 0.41 8.98 -7.96
CA PHE A 54 -0.78 9.81 -8.14
C PHE A 54 -1.64 9.87 -6.86
N LEU A 55 -1.90 8.72 -6.24
CA LEU A 55 -2.64 8.63 -4.98
C LEU A 55 -1.92 9.40 -3.87
N PHE A 56 -0.62 9.17 -3.72
CA PHE A 56 0.22 9.88 -2.76
C PHE A 56 0.12 11.40 -2.92
N TYR A 57 0.25 11.87 -4.16
CA TYR A 57 0.16 13.29 -4.49
C TYR A 57 -1.23 13.89 -4.18
N ILE A 58 -2.32 13.18 -4.49
CA ILE A 58 -3.67 13.65 -4.15
C ILE A 58 -3.87 13.72 -2.64
N MET A 59 -3.45 12.69 -1.91
CA MET A 59 -3.66 12.61 -0.47
C MET A 59 -2.86 13.65 0.29
N THR A 60 -1.59 13.83 -0.03
CA THR A 60 -0.72 14.80 0.65
C THR A 60 -1.13 16.26 0.42
N ARG A 61 -1.98 16.53 -0.57
CA ARG A 61 -2.61 17.85 -0.79
C ARG A 61 -3.78 18.14 0.12
N ARG A 62 -4.36 17.13 0.78
CA ARG A 62 -5.49 17.31 1.71
C ARG A 62 -5.08 17.96 3.02
N SER A 63 -3.80 17.86 3.40
CA SER A 63 -3.30 18.45 4.65
C SER A 63 -1.83 18.87 4.53
N SER A 64 -1.50 20.01 5.12
CA SER A 64 -0.11 20.45 5.32
C SER A 64 0.54 19.86 6.57
N ASN A 65 -0.23 19.14 7.41
CA ASN A 65 0.28 18.54 8.64
C ASN A 65 1.32 17.45 8.32
N PHE A 66 2.50 17.55 8.93
CA PHE A 66 3.59 16.61 8.72
C PHE A 66 3.23 15.17 9.11
N ILE A 67 2.57 14.98 10.26
CA ILE A 67 2.11 13.66 10.73
C ILE A 67 1.11 13.06 9.74
N PHE A 68 0.22 13.87 9.15
CA PHE A 68 -0.72 13.38 8.13
C PHE A 68 0.01 12.88 6.89
N ARG A 69 1.02 13.63 6.43
CA ARG A 69 1.83 13.24 5.28
C ARG A 69 2.62 11.97 5.56
N LEU A 70 3.21 11.85 6.75
CA LEU A 70 3.91 10.64 7.18
C LEU A 70 2.98 9.41 7.23
N ALA A 71 1.78 9.56 7.81
CA ALA A 71 0.78 8.50 7.88
C ALA A 71 0.37 8.01 6.47
N ILE A 72 0.12 8.96 5.56
CA ILE A 72 -0.18 8.66 4.15
C ILE A 72 1.01 8.01 3.44
N SER A 73 2.24 8.48 3.67
CA SER A 73 3.45 7.86 3.10
C SER A 73 3.55 6.40 3.49
N ILE A 74 3.41 6.10 4.79
CA ILE A 74 3.48 4.72 5.31
C ILE A 74 2.35 3.89 4.69
N ALA A 75 1.10 4.37 4.72
CA ALA A 75 -0.04 3.63 4.19
C ALA A 75 0.12 3.31 2.69
N VAL A 76 0.47 4.30 1.88
CA VAL A 76 0.63 4.16 0.42
C VAL A 76 1.82 3.26 0.08
N LEU A 77 2.97 3.46 0.73
CA LEU A 77 4.14 2.62 0.50
C LEU A 77 3.91 1.17 0.93
N SER A 78 3.24 0.95 2.06
CA SER A 78 2.90 -0.40 2.53
C SER A 78 1.95 -1.10 1.58
N SER A 79 0.95 -0.38 1.05
CA SER A 79 0.01 -0.91 0.06
C SER A 79 0.73 -1.27 -1.24
N PHE A 80 1.62 -0.39 -1.72
CA PHE A 80 2.45 -0.63 -2.90
C PHE A 80 3.31 -1.88 -2.72
N LEU A 81 4.05 -1.98 -1.61
CA LEU A 81 4.93 -3.11 -1.33
C LEU A 81 4.14 -4.42 -1.19
N LEU A 82 2.98 -4.38 -0.52
CA LEU A 82 2.14 -5.56 -0.36
C LEU A 82 1.65 -6.08 -1.71
N ILE A 83 1.15 -5.19 -2.58
CA ILE A 83 0.71 -5.55 -3.93
C ILE A 83 1.89 -6.08 -4.74
N TRP A 84 3.00 -5.35 -4.76
CA TRP A 84 4.14 -5.68 -5.59
C TRP A 84 4.77 -7.02 -5.20
N VAL A 85 5.06 -7.25 -3.92
CA VAL A 85 5.67 -8.52 -3.47
C VAL A 85 4.72 -9.69 -3.71
N ASN A 86 3.42 -9.52 -3.45
CA ASN A 86 2.43 -10.56 -3.70
C ASN A 86 2.30 -10.92 -5.19
N LEU A 87 2.42 -9.94 -6.09
CA LEU A 87 2.40 -10.17 -7.54
C LEU A 87 3.73 -10.75 -8.06
N ALA A 88 4.86 -10.32 -7.51
CA ALA A 88 6.19 -10.69 -8.00
C ALA A 88 6.60 -12.10 -7.57
N VAL A 89 6.45 -12.42 -6.28
CA VAL A 89 6.99 -13.66 -5.71
C VAL A 89 5.88 -14.54 -5.11
N GLY A 90 4.75 -13.93 -4.74
CA GLY A 90 3.79 -14.55 -3.82
C GLY A 90 4.30 -14.47 -2.39
N LEU A 91 3.38 -14.29 -1.42
CA LEU A 91 3.73 -14.19 -0.01
C LEU A 91 3.74 -15.55 0.69
N ILE A 92 3.01 -16.53 0.15
CA ILE A 92 2.81 -17.85 0.73
C ILE A 92 3.06 -18.92 -0.33
N GLY A 93 4.03 -19.80 -0.04
CA GLY A 93 4.47 -20.84 -0.96
C GLY A 93 5.20 -20.30 -2.19
N SER A 94 5.78 -21.20 -2.96
CA SER A 94 6.49 -20.90 -4.20
C SER A 94 5.52 -20.83 -5.38
N GLY A 95 5.66 -19.77 -6.18
CA GLY A 95 4.88 -19.57 -7.39
C GLY A 95 3.40 -19.24 -7.16
N PRO A 96 2.55 -19.38 -8.19
CA PRO A 96 1.13 -19.09 -8.09
C PRO A 96 0.44 -20.03 -7.09
N ASN A 97 0.00 -19.48 -5.95
CA ASN A 97 -0.68 -20.20 -4.89
C ASN A 97 -2.00 -19.51 -4.52
N LEU A 98 -3.07 -20.28 -4.33
CA LEU A 98 -4.40 -19.76 -3.96
C LEU A 98 -4.38 -19.01 -2.62
N ALA A 99 -3.46 -19.34 -1.70
CA ALA A 99 -3.30 -18.62 -0.44
C ALA A 99 -2.98 -17.12 -0.66
N ASN A 100 -2.29 -16.77 -1.75
CA ASN A 100 -1.97 -15.39 -2.07
C ASN A 100 -3.20 -14.55 -2.48
N LEU A 101 -4.32 -15.19 -2.82
CA LEU A 101 -5.59 -14.51 -3.11
C LEU A 101 -6.19 -13.87 -1.85
N MET A 102 -5.84 -14.34 -0.65
CA MET A 102 -6.33 -13.75 0.60
C MET A 102 -5.99 -12.26 0.69
N TYR A 103 -4.80 -11.87 0.20
CA TYR A 103 -4.34 -10.47 0.21
C TYR A 103 -5.17 -9.55 -0.70
N ILE A 104 -5.93 -10.08 -1.66
CA ILE A 104 -6.93 -9.30 -2.42
C ILE A 104 -7.96 -8.68 -1.48
N GLY A 105 -8.35 -9.38 -0.40
CA GLY A 105 -9.26 -8.86 0.61
C GLY A 105 -8.74 -7.58 1.26
N VAL A 106 -7.43 -7.49 1.51
CA VAL A 106 -6.80 -6.27 2.04
C VAL A 106 -6.86 -5.13 1.02
N PHE A 107 -6.67 -5.41 -0.26
CA PHE A 107 -6.80 -4.39 -1.32
C PHE A 107 -8.23 -3.86 -1.41
N VAL A 108 -9.24 -4.73 -1.29
CA VAL A 108 -10.64 -4.32 -1.23
C VAL A 108 -10.91 -3.42 -0.03
N ILE A 109 -10.39 -3.77 1.15
CA ILE A 109 -10.51 -2.94 2.37
C ILE A 109 -9.83 -1.58 2.15
N LEU A 110 -8.62 -1.55 1.61
CA LEU A 110 -7.86 -0.32 1.38
C LEU A 110 -8.57 0.59 0.38
N ILE A 111 -8.99 0.06 -0.77
CA ILE A 111 -9.64 0.85 -1.83
C ILE A 111 -11.03 1.30 -1.39
N GLY A 112 -11.88 0.34 -1.00
CA GLY A 112 -13.27 0.60 -0.60
C GLY A 112 -13.35 1.43 0.68
N GLY A 113 -12.59 1.06 1.70
CA GLY A 113 -12.52 1.77 2.97
C GLY A 113 -12.01 3.21 2.79
N THR A 114 -10.97 3.41 1.98
CA THR A 114 -10.48 4.76 1.68
C THR A 114 -11.55 5.60 0.96
N TYR A 115 -12.26 5.05 -0.01
CA TYR A 115 -13.36 5.75 -0.69
C TYR A 115 -14.49 6.14 0.29
N ILE A 116 -14.95 5.19 1.12
CA ILE A 116 -16.00 5.41 2.13
C ILE A 116 -15.56 6.40 3.22
N SER A 117 -14.27 6.41 3.55
CA SER A 117 -13.70 7.31 4.56
C SER A 117 -13.83 8.79 4.20
N LYS A 118 -14.13 9.11 2.93
CA LYS A 118 -14.04 10.47 2.38
C LYS A 118 -12.69 11.13 2.65
N PHE A 119 -11.65 10.31 2.88
CA PHE A 119 -10.28 10.71 3.15
C PHE A 119 -10.10 11.56 4.43
N THR A 120 -10.93 11.34 5.46
CA THR A 120 -10.78 12.00 6.77
C THR A 120 -9.87 11.19 7.69
N PRO A 121 -8.99 11.82 8.51
CA PRO A 121 -8.11 11.08 9.43
C PRO A 121 -8.88 10.16 10.38
N GLN A 122 -10.00 10.64 10.92
CA GLN A 122 -10.89 9.92 11.83
C GLN A 122 -11.39 8.59 11.24
N ARG A 123 -11.61 8.52 9.93
CA ARG A 123 -12.09 7.30 9.26
C ARG A 123 -10.95 6.48 8.68
N LEU A 124 -9.90 7.13 8.16
CA LEU A 124 -8.72 6.46 7.62
C LEU A 124 -7.99 5.60 8.66
N GLN A 125 -7.97 6.01 9.94
CA GLN A 125 -7.41 5.17 11.01
C GLN A 125 -8.05 3.77 11.05
N TRP A 126 -9.37 3.68 10.83
CA TRP A 126 -10.10 2.43 10.87
C TRP A 126 -9.82 1.57 9.65
N VAL A 127 -9.67 2.17 8.48
CA VAL A 127 -9.23 1.45 7.26
C VAL A 127 -7.89 0.76 7.53
N MET A 128 -6.96 1.47 8.17
CA MET A 128 -5.64 0.93 8.51
C MET A 128 -5.73 -0.18 9.58
N PHE A 129 -6.49 0.03 10.66
CA PHE A 129 -6.65 -0.99 11.71
C PHE A 129 -7.35 -2.25 11.21
N ILE A 130 -8.40 -2.10 10.40
CA ILE A 130 -9.10 -3.24 9.80
C ILE A 130 -8.16 -4.01 8.86
N SER A 131 -7.32 -3.31 8.08
CA SER A 131 -6.32 -3.94 7.23
C SER A 131 -5.28 -4.73 8.04
N ALA A 132 -4.78 -4.15 9.13
CA ALA A 132 -3.85 -4.84 10.03
C ALA A 132 -4.49 -6.08 10.68
N ILE A 133 -5.73 -5.97 11.15
CA ILE A 133 -6.49 -7.10 11.73
C ILE A 133 -6.72 -8.19 10.67
N ALA A 134 -7.11 -7.82 9.45
CA ALA A 134 -7.32 -8.77 8.36
C ALA A 134 -6.06 -9.57 8.05
N ILE A 135 -4.90 -8.90 7.97
CA ILE A 135 -3.59 -9.57 7.76
C ILE A 135 -3.27 -10.53 8.91
N MET A 136 -3.54 -10.15 10.16
CA MET A 136 -3.34 -11.05 11.30
C MET A 136 -4.30 -12.26 11.27
N ILE A 137 -5.55 -12.07 10.84
CA ILE A 137 -6.49 -13.18 10.62
C ILE A 137 -5.96 -14.11 9.52
N PHE A 138 -5.38 -13.57 8.45
CA PHE A 138 -4.78 -14.39 7.40
C PHE A 138 -3.62 -15.22 7.93
N ALA A 139 -2.75 -14.66 8.77
CA ALA A 139 -1.68 -15.42 9.42
C ALA A 139 -2.23 -16.60 10.24
N ILE A 140 -3.30 -16.39 10.99
CA ILE A 140 -3.96 -17.46 11.76
C ILE A 140 -4.48 -18.55 10.82
N ILE A 141 -5.21 -18.18 9.77
CA ILE A 141 -5.74 -19.12 8.78
C ILE A 141 -4.60 -19.91 8.09
N GLN A 142 -3.51 -19.23 7.74
CA GLN A 142 -2.35 -19.83 7.07
C GLN A 142 -1.66 -20.87 7.97
N LEU A 143 -1.52 -20.57 9.27
CA LEU A 143 -0.94 -21.50 10.23
C LEU A 143 -1.89 -22.68 10.53
N SER A 144 -3.18 -22.41 10.74
CA SER A 144 -4.19 -23.44 10.99
C SER A 144 -4.42 -24.35 9.78
N GLY A 145 -4.30 -23.80 8.56
CA GLY A 145 -4.37 -24.55 7.31
C GLY A 145 -3.06 -25.25 6.92
N GLU A 146 -2.08 -25.29 7.82
CA GLU A 146 -0.76 -25.90 7.60
C GLU A 146 -0.02 -25.41 6.36
N MET A 147 -0.26 -24.17 5.92
CA MET A 147 0.34 -23.60 4.72
C MET A 147 1.86 -23.41 4.86
N TYR A 148 2.39 -23.48 6.09
CA TYR A 148 3.82 -23.55 6.36
C TYR A 148 4.48 -24.83 5.81
N LYS A 149 3.71 -25.82 5.35
CA LYS A 149 4.21 -27.02 4.65
C LYS A 149 4.30 -26.83 3.13
N TYR A 150 3.83 -25.70 2.59
CA TYR A 150 3.94 -25.42 1.17
C TYR A 150 5.41 -25.21 0.77
N PRO A 151 5.84 -25.63 -0.43
CA PRO A 151 7.24 -25.46 -0.85
C PRO A 151 7.61 -23.98 -0.86
N GLY A 152 8.70 -23.60 -0.20
CA GLY A 152 9.12 -22.19 -0.09
C GLY A 152 8.30 -21.37 0.92
N SER A 153 7.58 -22.02 1.84
CA SER A 153 6.90 -21.39 2.96
C SER A 153 7.36 -22.01 4.28
N SER A 154 7.32 -21.22 5.34
CA SER A 154 7.63 -21.64 6.71
C SER A 154 6.82 -20.83 7.72
N VAL A 155 6.80 -21.29 8.97
CA VAL A 155 6.15 -20.56 10.07
C VAL A 155 6.75 -19.16 10.23
N ILE A 156 8.07 -19.04 10.09
CA ILE A 156 8.79 -17.76 10.24
C ILE A 156 8.43 -16.80 9.11
N GLU A 157 8.36 -17.27 7.86
CA GLU A 157 7.97 -16.42 6.73
C GLU A 157 6.52 -15.94 6.86
N ILE A 158 5.60 -16.84 7.19
CA ILE A 158 4.18 -16.49 7.43
C ILE A 158 4.07 -15.43 8.52
N LEU A 159 4.69 -15.67 9.68
CA LEU A 159 4.63 -14.70 10.78
C LEU A 159 5.34 -13.40 10.43
N GLY A 160 6.52 -13.47 9.80
CA GLY A 160 7.34 -12.32 9.44
C GLY A 160 6.64 -11.38 8.48
N VAL A 161 6.15 -11.90 7.35
CA VAL A 161 5.44 -11.12 6.33
C VAL A 161 4.19 -10.47 6.91
N ASN A 162 3.31 -11.27 7.55
CA ASN A 162 2.05 -10.75 8.04
C ASN A 162 2.26 -9.74 9.18
N THR A 163 3.18 -10.00 10.11
CA THR A 163 3.48 -9.07 11.20
C THR A 163 4.10 -7.78 10.68
N PHE A 164 5.00 -7.87 9.69
CA PHE A 164 5.62 -6.70 9.07
C PHE A 164 4.57 -5.77 8.46
N PHE A 165 3.69 -6.28 7.59
CA PHE A 165 2.66 -5.46 6.97
C PHE A 165 1.60 -4.98 7.97
N ALA A 166 1.17 -5.85 8.90
CA ALA A 166 0.22 -5.45 9.94
C ALA A 166 0.79 -4.31 10.81
N ALA A 167 2.07 -4.36 11.16
CA ALA A 167 2.73 -3.31 11.93
C ALA A 167 2.79 -1.97 11.16
N LEU A 168 3.05 -2.01 9.86
CA LEU A 168 3.05 -0.80 9.03
C LEU A 168 1.66 -0.16 8.95
N PHE A 169 0.61 -0.96 8.71
CA PHE A 169 -0.76 -0.44 8.72
C PHE A 169 -1.17 0.04 10.11
N LEU A 170 -0.84 -0.68 11.18
CA LEU A 170 -1.08 -0.24 12.54
C LEU A 170 -0.41 1.10 12.83
N CYS A 171 0.85 1.27 12.43
CA CYS A 171 1.59 2.53 12.57
C CYS A 171 0.89 3.68 11.85
N ALA A 172 0.52 3.51 10.58
CA ALA A 172 -0.23 4.52 9.83
C ALA A 172 -1.57 4.85 10.52
N GLY A 173 -2.29 3.84 10.99
CA GLY A 173 -3.55 4.01 11.72
C GLY A 173 -3.40 4.82 13.02
N LEU A 174 -2.36 4.53 13.80
CA LEU A 174 -2.06 5.27 15.03
C LEU A 174 -1.72 6.74 14.74
N LEU A 175 -0.99 7.03 13.67
CA LEU A 175 -0.70 8.41 13.26
C LEU A 175 -1.98 9.15 12.83
N PHE A 176 -2.88 8.51 12.08
CA PHE A 176 -4.20 9.08 11.75
C PHE A 176 -5.04 9.34 13.00
N ARG A 177 -5.01 8.41 13.96
CA ARG A 177 -5.67 8.57 15.25
C ARG A 177 -5.14 9.78 16.01
N LEU A 178 -3.82 9.95 16.06
CA LEU A 178 -3.14 11.09 16.70
C LEU A 178 -3.64 12.43 16.13
N ILE A 179 -3.72 12.55 14.81
CA ILE A 179 -4.23 13.74 14.13
C ILE A 179 -5.71 13.96 14.44
N SER A 180 -6.50 12.87 14.47
CA SER A 180 -7.93 12.96 14.74
C SER A 180 -8.24 13.51 16.14
N HIS A 181 -7.45 13.11 17.15
CA HIS A 181 -7.55 13.63 18.50
C HIS A 181 -7.15 15.11 18.58
N GLN A 182 -6.10 15.52 17.87
CA GLN A 182 -5.68 16.93 17.81
C GLN A 182 -6.75 17.82 17.17
N GLN A 183 -7.43 17.35 16.13
CA GLN A 183 -8.52 18.09 15.47
C GLN A 183 -9.73 18.24 16.39
N ASN A 184 -10.16 17.16 17.05
CA ASN A 184 -11.29 17.18 17.97
C ASN A 184 -11.01 18.05 19.19
N TRP A 185 -9.78 18.01 19.73
CA TRP A 185 -9.41 18.83 20.88
C TRP A 185 -9.46 20.33 20.54
N ARG A 186 -8.92 20.74 19.39
CA ARG A 186 -8.98 22.14 18.93
C ARG A 186 -10.40 22.65 18.68
N ALA A 187 -11.31 21.77 18.28
CA ALA A 187 -12.72 22.12 18.04
C ALA A 187 -13.51 22.39 19.34
N ASN A 188 -13.05 21.86 20.48
CA ASN A 188 -13.76 21.89 21.75
C ASN A 188 -13.08 22.77 22.82
N ILE A 189 -12.18 23.68 22.43
CA ILE A 189 -11.60 24.66 23.37
C ILE A 189 -12.71 25.65 23.75
N PRO A 190 -13.12 25.76 25.03
CA PRO A 190 -14.08 26.77 25.47
C PRO A 190 -13.50 28.17 25.22
N SER A 191 -14.30 29.05 24.61
CA SER A 191 -13.95 30.46 24.34
C SER A 191 -13.75 31.27 25.60
#